data_AF-A0A7X0ZFV9-F1
#
_entry.id   AF-A0A7X0ZFV9-F1
#
_cell.length_a   1.000
_cell.length_b   1.000
_cell.length_c   1.000
_cell.angle_alpha   90.00
_cell.angle_beta   90.00
_cell.angle_gamma   90.00
#
_symmetry.space_group_name_H-M   'P 1'
#
loop_
_entity.id
_entity.type
_entity.pdbx_description
1 polymer ?
#
loop_
_entity_poly.entity_id
_entity_poly.type
_entity_poly.pdbx_seq_one_letter_code
_entity_poly.pdbx_strand_id
1 'polypeptide(L)' 'METTYWYNEGTDSLLTWKEYKALIEREAKEWYEDLQEEEEELDDSDKTSLETLVQLSFENESDFVLSDSEGNPIKEW' A
#
# COMPACT_ATOMS: atom_id res chain seq x y z
N MET A 1 16.54 -15.05 1.51
CA MET A 1 15.14 -14.68 1.24
C MET A 1 15.11 -14.19 -0.18
N GLU A 2 14.31 -14.82 -1.02
CA GLU A 2 14.11 -14.37 -2.40
C GLU A 2 13.44 -12.99 -2.36
N THR A 3 13.89 -12.06 -3.20
CA THR A 3 13.26 -10.75 -3.30
C THR A 3 11.89 -10.94 -3.95
N THR A 4 10.84 -10.60 -3.23
CA THR A 4 9.48 -10.58 -3.75
C THR A 4 9.25 -9.30 -4.56
N TYR A 5 8.66 -9.42 -5.75
CA TYR A 5 8.31 -8.28 -6.60
C TYR A 5 6.81 -8.16 -6.80
N TRP A 6 6.36 -6.93 -7.01
CA TRP A 6 4.98 -6.55 -7.22
C TRP A 6 4.94 -5.68 -8.47
N TYR A 7 4.15 -6.08 -9.45
CA TYR A 7 4.03 -5.39 -10.74
C TYR A 7 2.64 -4.79 -10.90
N ASN A 8 2.58 -3.55 -11.37
CA ASN A 8 1.34 -2.86 -11.71
C ASN A 8 1.30 -2.62 -13.22
N GLU A 9 0.37 -3.28 -13.91
CA GLU A 9 0.19 -3.14 -15.37
C GLU A 9 -0.30 -1.75 -15.77
N GLY A 10 -1.11 -1.09 -14.93
CA GLY A 10 -1.67 0.22 -15.23
C GLY A 10 -0.62 1.34 -15.27
N THR A 11 0.48 1.17 -14.54
CA THR A 11 1.58 2.14 -14.42
C THR A 11 2.92 1.62 -14.95
N ASP A 12 2.96 0.39 -15.48
CA ASP A 12 4.16 -0.31 -15.94
C ASP A 12 5.29 -0.27 -14.89
N SER A 13 4.94 -0.46 -13.62
CA SER A 13 5.86 -0.29 -12.50
C SER A 13 6.14 -1.62 -11.80
N LEU A 14 7.42 -1.99 -11.69
CA LEU A 14 7.89 -3.16 -10.95
C LEU A 14 8.60 -2.71 -9.68
N LEU A 15 8.05 -3.09 -8.52
CA LEU A 15 8.59 -2.73 -7.21
C LEU A 15 9.03 -3.97 -6.45
N THR A 16 10.14 -3.87 -5.72
CA THR A 16 10.41 -4.86 -4.67
C THR A 16 9.39 -4.75 -3.55
N TRP A 17 9.21 -5.79 -2.74
CA TRP A 17 8.37 -5.72 -1.53
C TRP A 17 8.67 -4.50 -0.65
N LYS A 18 9.95 -4.13 -0.53
CA LYS A 18 10.35 -2.96 0.26
C LYS A 18 9.86 -1.65 -0.36
N GLU A 19 9.96 -1.52 -1.67
CA GLU A 19 9.51 -0.33 -2.40
C GLU A 19 7.99 -0.25 -2.45
N TYR A 20 7.33 -1.38 -2.71
CA TYR A 20 5.88 -1.50 -2.65
C TYR A 20 5.35 -1.09 -1.27
N LYS A 21 5.92 -1.67 -0.19
CA LYS A 21 5.53 -1.27 1.17
C LYS A 21 5.77 0.22 1.43
N ALA A 22 6.91 0.78 1.00
CA ALA A 22 7.21 2.19 1.18
C ALA A 22 6.26 3.11 0.39
N LEU A 23 5.78 2.67 -0.78
CA LEU A 23 4.76 3.37 -1.57
C LEU A 23 3.44 3.43 -0.77
N ILE A 24 2.95 2.27 -0.33
CA ILE A 24 1.70 2.15 0.44
C ILE A 24 1.77 2.96 1.74
N GLU A 25 2.88 2.87 2.48
CA GLU A 25 3.06 3.65 3.72
C GLU A 25 3.06 5.16 3.46
N ARG A 26 3.56 5.61 2.30
CA ARG A 26 3.53 7.02 1.93
C ARG A 26 2.12 7.48 1.58
N GLU A 27 1.40 6.73 0.76
CA GLU A 27 0.02 7.07 0.36
C GLU A 27 -0.94 7.04 1.55
N ALA A 28 -0.82 6.03 2.41
CA ALA A 28 -1.59 5.94 3.65
C ALA A 28 -1.29 7.12 4.59
N LYS A 29 -0.04 7.62 4.61
CA LYS A 29 0.32 8.80 5.39
C LYS A 29 -0.28 10.08 4.82
N GLU A 30 -0.24 10.26 3.50
CA GLU A 30 -0.88 11.41 2.84
C GLU A 30 -2.39 11.43 3.13
N TRP A 31 -3.03 10.25 3.06
CA TRP A 31 -4.44 10.13 3.43
C TRP A 31 -4.69 10.36 4.92
N TYR A 32 -3.80 9.87 5.80
CA TYR A 32 -3.88 10.14 7.23
C TYR A 32 -3.82 11.62 7.55
N GLU A 33 -2.94 12.38 6.89
CA GLU A 33 -2.82 13.83 7.11
C GLU A 33 -4.11 14.56 6.72
N ASP A 34 -4.75 14.17 5.61
CA ASP A 34 -6.07 14.69 5.20
C ASP A 34 -7.17 14.31 6.21
N LEU A 35 -7.19 13.05 6.62
CA LEU A 35 -8.16 12.53 7.59
C LEU A 35 -8.01 13.19 8.97
N GLN A 36 -6.81 13.51 9.42
CA GLN A 36 -6.59 14.21 10.69
C GLN A 36 -7.12 15.65 10.67
N GLU A 37 -7.18 16.30 9.51
CA GLU A 37 -7.86 17.59 9.35
C GLU A 37 -9.39 17.41 9.46
N GLU A 38 -9.95 16.36 8.84
CA GLU A 38 -11.38 16.05 8.93
C GLU A 38 -11.82 15.59 10.34
N GLU A 39 -10.97 14.82 11.02
CA GLU A 39 -11.19 14.27 12.36
C GLU A 39 -10.73 15.24 13.47
N GLU A 40 -10.42 16.51 13.18
CA GLU A 40 -9.89 17.47 14.17
C GLU A 40 -10.75 17.53 15.46
N GLU A 41 -12.08 17.50 15.31
CA GLU A 41 -13.04 17.59 16.42
C GLU A 41 -13.38 16.25 17.09
N LEU A 42 -12.84 15.13 16.60
CA LEU A 42 -13.01 13.81 17.22
C LEU A 42 -12.07 13.64 18.41
N ASP A 43 -12.50 12.81 19.37
CA ASP A 43 -11.61 12.35 20.44
C ASP A 43 -10.53 11.43 19.84
N ASP A 44 -9.33 11.45 20.41
CA ASP A 44 -8.18 10.67 19.92
C ASP A 44 -8.50 9.17 19.84
N SER A 45 -9.40 8.67 20.69
CA SER A 45 -9.85 7.26 20.66
C SER A 45 -10.73 6.90 19.47
N ASP A 46 -11.39 7.88 18.86
CA ASP A 46 -12.29 7.70 17.73
C ASP A 46 -11.60 8.01 16.39
N LYS A 47 -10.38 8.57 16.42
CA LYS A 47 -9.57 8.84 15.23
C LYS A 47 -9.02 7.56 14.61
N THR A 48 -9.02 7.52 13.28
CA THR A 48 -8.44 6.38 12.57
C THR A 48 -6.93 6.40 12.70
N SER A 49 -6.33 5.26 13.07
CA SER A 49 -4.87 5.16 13.19
C SER A 49 -4.19 4.98 11.83
N LEU A 50 -2.97 5.50 11.68
CA LEU A 50 -2.17 5.30 10.48
C LEU A 50 -1.97 3.81 10.16
N GLU A 51 -1.76 2.95 11.17
CA GLU A 51 -1.63 1.51 10.96
C GLU A 51 -2.87 0.89 10.30
N THR A 52 -4.08 1.36 10.66
CA THR A 52 -5.33 0.94 10.05
C THR A 52 -5.40 1.36 8.59
N LEU A 53 -5.01 2.60 8.27
CA LEU A 53 -4.99 3.08 6.89
C LEU A 53 -3.97 2.32 6.03
N VAL A 54 -2.80 1.99 6.59
CA VAL A 54 -1.79 1.17 5.91
C VAL A 54 -2.36 -0.22 5.59
N GLN A 55 -3.02 -0.87 6.56
CA GLN A 55 -3.66 -2.17 6.34
C GLN A 55 -4.76 -2.10 5.27
N LEU A 56 -5.65 -1.12 5.37
CA LEU A 56 -6.71 -0.91 4.37
C LEU A 56 -6.13 -0.64 2.98
N SER A 57 -5.02 0.09 2.89
CA SER A 57 -4.35 0.36 1.62
C SER A 57 -3.80 -0.93 1.02
N PHE A 58 -3.17 -1.82 1.81
CA PHE A 58 -2.75 -3.13 1.32
C PHE A 58 -3.91 -4.03 0.87
N GLU A 59 -5.06 -3.97 1.56
CA GLU A 59 -6.25 -4.77 1.22
C GLU A 59 -6.95 -4.25 -0.05
N ASN A 60 -6.90 -2.94 -0.30
CA ASN A 60 -7.55 -2.30 -1.44
C ASN A 60 -6.64 -2.10 -2.65
N GLU A 61 -5.31 -2.16 -2.49
CA GLU A 61 -4.34 -2.07 -3.57
C GLU A 61 -4.41 -3.35 -4.44
N SER A 62 -5.38 -3.36 -5.33
CA SER A 62 -5.68 -4.47 -6.23
C SER A 62 -4.89 -4.40 -7.55
N ASP A 63 -4.21 -3.29 -7.81
CA ASP A 63 -3.51 -3.05 -9.07
C ASP A 63 -2.10 -3.66 -9.11
N PHE A 64 -1.50 -3.96 -7.95
CA PHE A 64 -0.21 -4.64 -7.86
C PHE A 64 -0.38 -6.15 -7.72
N VAL A 65 0.26 -6.90 -8.63
CA VAL A 65 0.23 -8.37 -8.66
C VAL A 65 1.61 -8.93 -8.34
N LEU A 66 1.64 -9.95 -7.49
CA LEU A 66 2.85 -10.70 -7.17
C LEU A 66 3.50 -11.23 -8.46
N SER A 67 4.75 -10.84 -8.70
CA SER A 67 5.45 -11.06 -9.96
C SER A 67 6.91 -11.46 -9.76
N ASP A 68 7.53 -11.99 -10.81
CA ASP A 68 8.96 -12.24 -10.84
C ASP A 68 9.77 -10.94 -11.07
N SER A 69 11.10 -11.06 -11.13
CA SER A 69 12.00 -9.91 -11.35
C SER A 69 11.90 -9.28 -12.74
N GLU A 70 11.15 -9.89 -13.67
CA GLU A 70 10.89 -9.37 -15.01
C GLU A 70 9.48 -8.77 -15.12
N GLY A 71 8.68 -8.82 -14.05
CA GLY A 71 7.31 -8.31 -14.01
C GLY A 71 6.26 -9.29 -14.53
N ASN A 72 6.60 -10.58 -14.71
CA ASN A 72 5.59 -11.56 -15.06
C ASN A 72 4.86 -12.04 -13.80
N PRO A 73 3.51 -12.06 -13.80
CA PRO A 73 2.73 -12.55 -12.67
C PRO A 73 3.11 -13.98 -12.28
N ILE A 74 3.41 -14.19 -11.01
CA ILE A 74 3.63 -15.53 -10.46
C ILE A 74 2.25 -16.13 -10.22
N LYS A 75 1.78 -16.97 -11.15
CA LYS A 75 0.54 -17.72 -10.96
C LYS A 75 0.71 -18.68 -9.79
N GLU A 76 0.03 -18.42 -8.68
CA GLU A 76 -0.21 -19.43 -7.65
C GLU A 76 -1.10 -20.54 -8.25
N TRP A 77 -0.61 -21.79 -8.23
CA TRP A 77 -1.35 -22.99 -8.65
C TRP A 77 -2.17 -23.56 -7.48
#